data_AF-A0A346MZ85-F1
#
_entry.id   AF-A0A346MZ85-F1
#
_cell.length_a   1.000
_cell.length_b   1.000
_cell.length_c   1.000
_cell.angle_alpha   90.00
_cell.angle_beta   90.00
_cell.angle_gamma   90.00
#
_symmetry.space_group_name_H-M   'P 1'
#
loop_
_entity.id
_entity.type
_entity.pdbx_description
1 polymer ?
#
loop_
_entity_poly.entity_id
_entity_poly.type
_entity_poly.pdbx_seq_one_letter_code
_entity_poly.pdbx_strand_id
1 'polypeptide(L)' 'MRLAILALSGLCLLAACSKPTEPAADEAKPQGREETRGIRNTEAIGYSGNAIADKVDTVIETNEQRMDQLNKAVEASE' A
#
# COMPACT_ATOMS: atom_id res chain seq x y z
N MET A 1 4.27 -49.52 22.29
CA MET A 1 3.62 -48.97 21.07
C MET A 1 2.49 -47.98 21.35
N ARG A 2 1.54 -48.24 22.25
CA ARG A 2 0.42 -47.29 22.55
C ARG A 2 0.85 -45.90 23.04
N LEU A 3 1.88 -45.80 23.89
CA LEU A 3 2.43 -44.52 24.35
C LEU A 3 3.12 -43.70 23.25
N ALA A 4 3.72 -44.37 22.26
CA ALA A 4 4.38 -43.69 21.14
C ALA A 4 3.38 -43.04 20.19
N ILE A 5 2.19 -43.63 20.04
CA ILE A 5 1.10 -43.10 19.20
C ILE A 5 0.47 -41.85 19.84
N LEU A 6 0.34 -41.81 21.17
CA LEU A 6 -0.16 -40.64 21.90
C LEU A 6 0.80 -39.45 21.91
N ALA A 7 2.11 -39.71 21.91
CA ALA A 7 3.12 -38.65 21.83
C ALA A 7 3.16 -38.01 20.43
N LEU A 8 2.94 -38.80 19.38
CA LEU A 8 2.97 -38.34 17.99
C LEU A 8 1.73 -37.49 17.64
N SER A 9 0.55 -37.82 18.17
CA SER A 9 -0.66 -37.02 17.99
C SER A 9 -0.61 -35.68 18.73
N GLY A 10 0.07 -35.62 19.87
CA GLY A 10 0.29 -34.37 20.62
C GLY A 10 1.15 -33.37 19.85
N LEU A 11 2.19 -33.83 19.15
CA LEU A 11 3.11 -32.95 18.42
C LEU A 11 2.46 -32.28 17.21
N CYS A 12 1.52 -32.95 16.55
CA CYS A 12 0.73 -32.37 15.44
C CYS A 12 -0.22 -31.26 15.91
N LEU A 13 -0.72 -31.31 17.15
CA LEU A 13 -1.59 -30.28 17.70
C LEU A 13 -0.84 -28.98 18.00
N LEU A 14 0.44 -29.05 18.38
CA LEU A 14 1.27 -27.86 18.61
C LEU A 14 1.63 -27.12 17.31
N ALA A 15 1.79 -27.84 16.19
CA ALA A 15 2.06 -27.23 14.89
C ALA A 15 0.86 -26.47 14.31
N ALA A 16 -0.37 -26.77 14.76
CA ALA A 16 -1.58 -26.06 14.34
C ALA A 16 -1.82 -24.75 15.12
N CYS A 17 -1.12 -24.54 16.25
CA CYS A 17 -1.24 -23.34 17.08
C CYS A 17 -0.14 -22.29 16.82
N SER A 18 0.76 -22.50 15.84
CA SER A 18 1.67 -21.44 15.42
C SER A 18 0.86 -20.34 14.73
N LYS A 19 0.77 -19.17 15.39
CA LYS A 19 0.24 -17.95 14.77
C LYS A 19 0.94 -17.76 13.41
N PRO A 20 0.19 -17.46 12.34
CA PRO A 20 0.79 -17.06 11.08
C PRO A 20 1.76 -15.90 11.38
N THR A 21 3.03 -16.05 11.01
CA THR A 21 3.95 -14.93 10.97
C THR A 21 3.35 -13.93 9.99
N GLU A 22 2.87 -12.80 10.52
CA GLU A 22 2.51 -11.65 9.68
C GLU A 22 3.72 -11.36 8.79
N PRO A 23 3.54 -11.27 7.46
CA PRO A 23 4.62 -10.81 6.60
C PRO A 23 5.07 -9.46 7.14
N ALA A 24 6.37 -9.33 7.40
CA ALA A 24 6.94 -8.04 7.76
C ALA A 24 6.46 -7.03 6.72
N ALA A 25 5.76 -5.99 7.15
CA ALA A 25 5.41 -4.90 6.27
C ALA A 25 6.73 -4.39 5.68
N ASP A 26 6.92 -4.59 4.38
CA ASP A 26 8.04 -3.99 3.68
C ASP A 26 7.98 -2.50 3.99
N GLU A 27 9.03 -1.96 4.61
CA GLU A 27 9.25 -0.53 4.73
C GLU A 27 9.58 0.01 3.33
N ALA A 28 8.64 -0.12 2.40
CA ALA A 28 8.71 0.50 1.10
C ALA A 28 8.76 2.00 1.37
N LYS A 29 9.87 2.63 0.94
CA LYS A 29 10.00 4.09 0.93
C LYS A 29 8.68 4.70 0.43
N PRO A 30 8.11 5.70 1.12
CA PRO A 30 6.84 6.27 0.74
C PRO A 30 6.91 6.73 -0.72
N GLN A 31 6.10 6.12 -1.60
CA GLN A 31 6.05 6.44 -3.02
C GLN A 31 5.00 7.52 -3.30
N GLY A 32 5.33 8.40 -4.25
CA GLY A 32 4.49 9.49 -4.80
C GLY A 32 4.11 10.63 -3.85
N ARG A 33 3.13 11.45 -4.26
CA ARG A 33 2.78 12.72 -3.58
C ARG A 33 2.18 12.48 -2.18
N GLU A 34 2.37 13.43 -1.26
CA GLU A 34 1.86 13.32 0.11
C GLU A 34 0.33 13.13 0.12
N GLU A 35 -0.34 13.86 -0.76
CA GLU A 35 -1.79 13.91 -0.90
C GLU A 35 -2.40 12.59 -1.39
N THR A 36 -1.62 11.75 -2.09
CA THR A 36 -2.06 10.44 -2.57
C THR A 36 -1.54 9.27 -1.73
N ARG A 37 -0.75 9.53 -0.69
CA ARG A 37 -0.22 8.51 0.23
C ARG A 37 -1.32 7.68 0.89
N GLY A 38 -2.42 8.32 1.30
CA GLY A 38 -3.56 7.61 1.90
C GLY A 38 -4.23 6.62 0.94
N ILE A 39 -4.25 6.94 -0.36
CA ILE A 39 -4.80 6.06 -1.40
C ILE A 39 -3.87 4.85 -1.61
N ARG A 40 -2.55 5.08 -1.66
CA ARG A 40 -1.56 3.99 -1.76
C ARG A 40 -1.62 3.00 -0.60
N ASN A 41 -1.89 3.49 0.61
CA ASN A 41 -2.02 2.64 1.78
C ASN A 41 -3.15 1.59 1.64
N THR A 42 -4.13 1.81 0.75
CA THR A 42 -5.21 0.84 0.50
C THR A 42 -4.74 -0.40 -0.27
N GLU A 43 -3.54 -0.37 -0.87
CA GLU A 43 -2.91 -1.54 -1.48
C GLU A 43 -2.69 -2.66 -0.46
N ALA A 44 -2.32 -2.31 0.77
CA ALA A 44 -2.06 -3.25 1.86
C ALA A 44 -3.30 -4.06 2.29
N ILE A 45 -4.50 -3.59 1.95
CA ILE A 45 -5.76 -4.26 2.26
C ILE A 45 -6.44 -4.85 1.00
N GLY A 46 -5.72 -4.92 -0.13
CA GLY A 46 -6.15 -5.60 -1.35
C GLY A 46 -6.95 -4.77 -2.34
N TYR A 47 -7.04 -3.44 -2.16
CA TYR A 47 -7.56 -2.54 -3.18
C TYR A 47 -6.43 -2.10 -4.11
N SER A 48 -6.75 -1.70 -5.35
CA SER A 48 -5.75 -1.19 -6.31
C SER A 48 -5.32 0.25 -5.98
N GLY A 49 -4.83 0.46 -4.76
CA GLY A 49 -4.46 1.77 -4.21
C GLY A 49 -3.37 2.46 -5.02
N ASN A 50 -2.34 1.73 -5.46
CA ASN A 50 -1.25 2.30 -6.24
C ASN A 50 -1.73 2.81 -7.60
N ALA A 51 -2.48 1.98 -8.34
CA ALA A 51 -2.99 2.36 -9.66
C ALA A 51 -3.98 3.54 -9.61
N ILE A 52 -4.75 3.67 -8.52
CA ILE A 52 -5.63 4.82 -8.30
C ILE A 52 -4.78 6.06 -7.97
N ALA A 53 -3.81 5.94 -7.07
CA ALA A 53 -2.93 7.03 -6.70
C ALA A 53 -2.17 7.61 -7.89
N ASP A 54 -1.66 6.77 -8.79
CA ASP A 54 -0.92 7.22 -9.98
C ASP A 54 -1.81 8.03 -10.95
N LYS A 55 -3.08 7.62 -11.11
CA LYS A 55 -4.06 8.38 -11.90
C LYS A 55 -4.35 9.73 -11.25
N VAL A 56 -4.51 9.76 -9.93
CA VAL A 56 -4.77 11.00 -9.20
C VAL A 56 -3.57 11.94 -9.30
N ASP A 57 -2.34 11.44 -9.10
CA ASP A 57 -1.11 12.23 -9.24
C ASP A 57 -0.99 12.83 -10.64
N THR A 58 -1.29 12.05 -11.70
CA THR A 58 -1.30 12.55 -13.08
C THR A 58 -2.28 13.72 -13.28
N VAL A 59 -3.47 13.63 -12.68
CA VAL A 59 -4.48 14.69 -12.76
C VAL A 59 -4.04 15.94 -12.00
N ILE A 60 -3.41 15.77 -10.83
CA ILE A 60 -2.89 16.90 -10.04
C ILE A 60 -1.79 17.61 -10.83
N GLU A 61 -0.81 16.89 -11.36
CA GLU A 61 0.27 17.45 -12.17
C GLU A 61 -0.27 18.19 -13.40
N THR A 62 -1.25 17.61 -14.10
CA THR A 62 -1.88 18.25 -15.25
C THR A 62 -2.58 19.56 -14.86
N ASN A 63 -3.24 19.59 -13.70
CA ASN A 63 -3.89 20.80 -13.21
C ASN A 63 -2.90 21.88 -12.78
N GLU A 64 -1.81 21.51 -12.10
CA GLU A 64 -0.72 22.42 -11.74
C GLU A 64 -0.13 23.08 -12.99
N GLN A 65 0.20 22.27 -14.02
CA GLN A 65 0.70 22.78 -15.29
C GLN A 65 -0.27 23.75 -15.96
N ARG A 66 -1.58 23.46 -15.93
CA ARG A 66 -2.60 24.34 -16.48
C ARG A 66 -2.72 25.65 -15.71
N MET A 67 -2.68 25.60 -14.38
CA MET A 67 -2.72 26.81 -13.55
C MET A 67 -1.50 27.70 -13.80
N ASP A 68 -0.31 27.11 -13.92
CA ASP A 68 0.91 27.84 -14.25
C ASP A 68 0.82 28.55 -15.60
N GLN A 69 0.24 27.90 -16.61
CA GLN A 69 0.01 28.52 -17.92
C GLN A 69 -0.97 29.69 -17.84
N LEU A 70 -2.05 29.54 -17.07
CA LEU A 70 -3.04 30.60 -16.88
C LEU A 70 -2.43 31.78 -16.12
N ASN A 71 -1.69 31.54 -15.05
CA ASN A 71 -1.02 32.58 -14.28
C ASN A 71 -0.04 33.37 -15.16
N LYS A 72 0.78 32.70 -15.97
CA LYS A 72 1.68 33.36 -16.93
C LYS A 72 0.94 34.20 -17.96
N ALA A 73 -0.22 33.74 -18.42
CA ALA A 73 -1.04 34.49 -19.38
C ALA A 73 -1.66 35.74 -18.74
N VAL A 74 -2.09 35.65 -17.47
CA VAL A 74 -2.59 36.79 -16.70
C VAL A 74 -1.48 37.81 -16.46
N GLU A 75 -0.31 37.37 -15.96
CA GLU A 75 0.85 38.23 -15.73
C GLU A 75 1.33 38.94 -17.01
N ALA A 76 1.24 38.28 -18.18
CA ALA A 76 1.59 38.91 -19.46
C ALA A 76 0.55 39.91 -19.98
N SER A 77 -0.65 39.94 -19.39
CA SER A 77 -1.75 40.83 -19.76
C SER A 77 -1.92 42.06 -18.86
N GLU A 78 -1.13 42.14 -17.78
CA GLU A 78 -1.00 43.29 -16.88
C GLU A 78 0.18 44.18 -17.27
#